data_AF-A0A960T3A7-F1
#
_entry.id   AF-A0A960T3A7-F1
#
_cell.length_a   1.000
_cell.length_b   1.000
_cell.length_c   1.000
_cell.angle_alpha   90.00
_cell.angle_beta   90.00
_cell.angle_gamma   90.00
#
_symmetry.space_group_name_H-M   'P 1'
#
loop_
_entity.id
_entity.type
_entity.pdbx_description
1 polymer ?
#
loop_
_entity_poly.entity_id
_entity_poly.type
_entity_poly.pdbx_seq_one_letter_code
_entity_poly.pdbx_strand_id
1 'polypeptide(L)'
;MEHITLYYREGPSDKVYQVTLHPKDDGYVVDFDYGRRGSTLTTGTKTRSPVDHSKAKSIFDKLVQEKTAKGYTPGESGTPYQRTAQERQVSDIQPQLLNAVEEHQVNDLINDPDYYMQEKMDGRRLLIRKQKGEVTGINRQGLLVSLPEPLITEASACAVDFLMDGEAIGDHLHAFDLLFLGDEDIRGNRYAERYLHLMNLLASFQHRHITMVPSQFTAPDKRAHHVLLQKRHAEGVVFKHRDAPYTGGRPASGGPALKFKFYETASFLVSRINEQRSVNLSLLRDTQTVPAGNVTIPPNHAVPSQGDIVEVRYLYAFPESGCVYQPVYLGRRDDIERSACHVGQLKFKAAA
;
A
#
# COMPACT_ATOMS: atom_id res chain seq x y z
N MET A 1 -9.42 -1.13 -30.39
CA MET A 1 -8.98 -1.44 -29.02
C MET A 1 -9.98 -2.44 -28.47
N GLU A 2 -9.52 -3.62 -28.10
CA GLU A 2 -10.35 -4.65 -27.46
C GLU A 2 -9.94 -4.75 -26.00
N HIS A 3 -10.90 -4.84 -25.09
CA HIS A 3 -10.63 -4.99 -23.67
C HIS A 3 -11.65 -5.95 -23.07
N ILE A 4 -11.24 -6.67 -22.03
CA ILE A 4 -12.13 -7.47 -21.21
C ILE A 4 -11.68 -7.46 -19.76
N THR A 5 -12.64 -7.36 -18.85
CA THR A 5 -12.41 -7.55 -17.43
C THR A 5 -13.04 -8.86 -16.98
N LEU A 6 -12.23 -9.68 -16.32
CA LEU A 6 -12.60 -10.99 -15.79
C LEU A 6 -12.51 -10.98 -14.27
N TYR A 7 -13.47 -11.61 -13.60
CA TYR A 7 -13.54 -11.70 -12.15
C TYR A 7 -13.47 -13.14 -11.71
N TYR A 8 -12.88 -13.36 -10.55
CA TYR A 8 -12.89 -14.65 -9.90
C TYR A 8 -13.27 -14.47 -8.45
N ARG A 9 -14.33 -15.18 -8.03
CA ARG A 9 -14.82 -15.18 -6.65
C ARG A 9 -15.03 -16.59 -6.17
N GLU A 10 -14.20 -17.01 -5.22
CA GLU A 10 -14.31 -18.32 -4.57
C GLU A 10 -13.78 -18.21 -3.13
N GLY A 11 -14.62 -18.57 -2.15
CA GLY A 11 -14.32 -18.35 -0.74
C GLY A 11 -13.97 -16.88 -0.41
N PRO A 12 -12.83 -16.60 0.26
CA PRO A 12 -12.40 -15.23 0.55
C PRO A 12 -11.69 -14.55 -0.65
N SER A 13 -11.45 -15.28 -1.74
CA SER A 13 -10.79 -14.73 -2.92
C SER A 13 -11.76 -13.88 -3.71
N ASP A 14 -11.37 -12.64 -3.95
CA ASP A 14 -12.07 -11.73 -4.85
C ASP A 14 -11.06 -11.05 -5.77
N LYS A 15 -10.89 -11.58 -6.99
CA LYS A 15 -9.82 -11.20 -7.92
C LYS A 15 -10.40 -10.58 -9.18
N VAL A 16 -9.66 -9.66 -9.76
CA VAL A 16 -9.90 -9.09 -11.08
C VAL A 16 -8.68 -9.34 -11.96
N TYR A 17 -8.94 -9.63 -13.24
CA TYR A 17 -7.95 -9.82 -14.28
C TYR A 17 -8.43 -9.10 -15.54
N GLN A 18 -7.72 -8.07 -15.96
CA GLN A 18 -8.02 -7.27 -17.15
C GLN A 18 -7.06 -7.66 -18.26
N VAL A 19 -7.56 -7.72 -19.49
CA VAL A 19 -6.75 -7.92 -20.69
C VAL A 19 -7.14 -6.86 -21.70
N THR A 20 -6.15 -6.21 -22.30
CA THR A 20 -6.35 -5.13 -23.26
C THR A 20 -5.46 -5.35 -24.48
N LEU A 21 -6.06 -5.36 -25.67
CA LEU A 21 -5.40 -5.34 -26.97
C LEU A 21 -5.57 -3.95 -27.58
N HIS A 22 -4.46 -3.28 -27.86
CA HIS A 22 -4.47 -1.93 -28.42
C HIS A 22 -3.32 -1.71 -29.41
N PRO A 23 -3.48 -0.78 -30.37
CA PRO A 23 -2.40 -0.41 -31.28
C PRO A 23 -1.25 0.28 -30.52
N LYS A 24 -0.01 0.02 -30.96
CA LYS A 24 1.21 0.68 -30.51
C LYS A 24 2.23 0.66 -31.64
N ASP A 25 2.76 1.83 -31.99
CA ASP A 25 3.62 2.03 -33.18
C ASP A 25 2.94 1.45 -34.44
N ASP A 26 3.68 0.71 -35.28
CA ASP A 26 3.15 0.05 -36.49
C ASP A 26 2.50 -1.33 -36.22
N GLY A 27 2.14 -1.63 -34.96
CA GLY A 27 1.59 -2.92 -34.57
C GLY A 27 0.61 -2.87 -33.40
N TYR A 28 0.45 -4.00 -32.73
CA TYR A 28 -0.47 -4.18 -31.60
C TYR A 28 0.24 -4.82 -30.41
N VAL A 29 -0.19 -4.44 -29.21
CA VAL A 29 0.28 -5.02 -27.95
C VAL A 29 -0.88 -5.61 -27.17
N VAL A 30 -0.59 -6.64 -26.38
CA VAL A 30 -1.54 -7.29 -25.47
C VAL A 30 -1.01 -7.17 -24.05
N ASP A 31 -1.78 -6.46 -23.25
CA ASP A 31 -1.46 -6.17 -21.86
C ASP A 31 -2.48 -6.78 -20.93
N PHE A 32 -2.06 -6.99 -19.69
CA PHE A 32 -2.90 -7.56 -18.67
C PHE A 32 -2.60 -6.95 -17.30
N ASP A 33 -3.66 -6.81 -16.52
CA ASP A 33 -3.60 -6.28 -15.15
C ASP A 33 -4.33 -7.25 -14.23
N TYR A 34 -3.79 -7.49 -13.03
CA TYR A 34 -4.41 -8.45 -12.12
C TYR A 34 -4.19 -8.12 -10.65
N GLY A 35 -5.14 -8.52 -9.81
CA GLY A 35 -5.06 -8.27 -8.38
C GLY A 35 -6.36 -8.60 -7.67
N ARG A 36 -6.45 -8.23 -6.40
CA ARG A 36 -7.71 -8.30 -5.65
C ARG A 36 -8.65 -7.21 -6.19
N ARG A 37 -9.94 -7.50 -6.35
CA ARG A 37 -10.93 -6.50 -6.76
C ARG A 37 -10.98 -5.36 -5.73
N GLY A 38 -10.99 -4.12 -6.20
CA GLY A 38 -10.93 -2.94 -5.34
C GLY A 38 -9.55 -2.71 -4.71
N SER A 39 -8.46 -3.18 -5.33
CA SER A 39 -7.07 -2.88 -4.96
C SER A 39 -6.28 -2.42 -6.17
N THR A 40 -5.11 -1.80 -5.97
CA THR A 40 -4.22 -1.47 -7.09
C THR A 40 -3.68 -2.72 -7.76
N LEU A 41 -3.89 -2.83 -9.08
CA LEU A 41 -3.54 -4.01 -9.85
C LEU A 41 -2.03 -4.07 -10.17
N THR A 42 -1.55 -5.28 -10.39
CA THR A 42 -0.23 -5.57 -10.93
C THR A 42 -0.34 -5.63 -12.45
N THR A 43 0.43 -4.79 -13.14
CA THR A 43 0.37 -4.64 -14.59
C THR A 43 1.50 -5.41 -15.29
N GLY A 44 1.20 -5.94 -16.48
CA GLY A 44 2.14 -6.71 -17.28
C GLY A 44 1.81 -6.67 -18.77
N THR A 45 2.77 -7.12 -19.59
CA THR A 45 2.61 -7.24 -21.04
C THR A 45 2.93 -8.66 -21.50
N LYS A 46 2.17 -9.21 -22.45
CA LYS A 46 2.52 -10.47 -23.13
C LYS A 46 3.35 -10.25 -24.40
N THR A 47 3.41 -9.02 -24.89
CA THR A 47 4.11 -8.65 -26.12
C THR A 47 5.17 -7.61 -25.79
N ARG A 48 6.43 -8.04 -25.65
CA ARG A 48 7.56 -7.14 -25.34
C ARG A 48 7.84 -6.11 -26.45
N SER A 49 7.39 -6.39 -27.67
CA SER A 49 7.39 -5.49 -28.83
C SER A 49 6.06 -5.61 -29.57
N PRO A 50 5.61 -4.58 -30.30
CA PRO A 50 4.40 -4.65 -31.12
C PRO A 50 4.44 -5.83 -32.10
N VAL A 51 3.29 -6.50 -32.28
CA VAL A 51 3.10 -7.62 -33.21
C VAL A 51 1.96 -7.32 -34.18
N ASP A 52 1.82 -8.12 -35.22
CA ASP A 52 0.68 -8.01 -36.13
C ASP A 52 -0.65 -8.27 -35.38
N HIS A 53 -1.73 -7.68 -35.90
CA HIS A 53 -3.05 -7.76 -35.27
C HIS A 53 -3.51 -9.21 -35.04
N SER A 54 -3.26 -10.11 -36.01
CA SER A 54 -3.72 -11.50 -35.92
C SER A 54 -3.05 -12.25 -34.77
N LYS A 55 -1.76 -12.03 -34.58
CA LYS A 55 -0.97 -12.58 -33.48
C LYS A 55 -1.35 -11.95 -32.14
N ALA A 56 -1.58 -10.64 -32.09
CA ALA A 56 -2.07 -9.97 -30.89
C ALA A 56 -3.44 -10.54 -30.47
N LYS A 57 -4.37 -10.69 -31.42
CA LYS A 57 -5.69 -11.26 -31.17
C LYS A 57 -5.62 -12.68 -30.63
N SER A 58 -4.76 -13.51 -31.22
CA SER A 58 -4.52 -14.87 -30.72
C SER A 58 -3.98 -14.91 -29.29
N ILE A 59 -3.06 -14.01 -28.92
CA ILE A 59 -2.53 -13.89 -27.56
C ILE A 59 -3.62 -13.41 -26.59
N PHE A 60 -4.42 -12.43 -26.99
CA PHE A 60 -5.55 -11.93 -26.21
C PHE A 60 -6.56 -13.05 -25.94
N ASP A 61 -7.03 -13.74 -26.98
CA ASP A 61 -8.02 -14.81 -26.85
C ASP A 61 -7.50 -15.97 -25.99
N LYS A 62 -6.22 -16.32 -26.14
CA LYS A 62 -5.59 -17.34 -25.31
C LYS A 62 -5.53 -16.95 -23.84
N LEU A 63 -5.22 -15.70 -23.52
CA LEU A 63 -5.23 -15.19 -22.14
C LEU A 63 -6.64 -15.27 -21.54
N VAL A 64 -7.65 -14.83 -22.29
CA VAL A 64 -9.05 -14.88 -21.87
C VAL A 64 -9.47 -16.33 -21.62
N GLN A 65 -9.21 -17.22 -22.57
CA GLN A 65 -9.54 -18.64 -22.44
C GLN A 65 -8.83 -19.31 -21.26
N GLU A 66 -7.54 -19.02 -21.03
CA GLU A 66 -6.78 -19.55 -19.90
C GLU A 66 -7.38 -19.11 -18.55
N LYS A 67 -7.82 -17.85 -18.46
CA LYS A 67 -8.42 -17.31 -17.23
C LYS A 67 -9.83 -17.82 -17.03
N THR A 68 -10.64 -17.91 -18.08
CA THR A 68 -11.98 -18.50 -18.00
C THR A 68 -11.94 -19.98 -17.61
N ALA A 69 -10.97 -20.75 -18.14
CA ALA A 69 -10.75 -22.13 -17.70
C ALA A 69 -10.35 -22.25 -16.21
N LYS A 70 -9.76 -21.20 -15.64
CA LYS A 70 -9.42 -21.08 -14.21
C LYS A 70 -10.58 -20.52 -13.36
N GLY A 71 -11.80 -20.51 -13.91
CA GLY A 71 -13.01 -20.09 -13.19
C GLY A 71 -13.25 -18.59 -13.18
N TYR A 72 -12.50 -17.80 -13.96
CA TYR A 72 -12.80 -16.38 -14.10
C TYR A 72 -14.00 -16.16 -15.04
N THR A 73 -14.90 -15.25 -14.69
CA THR A 73 -16.07 -14.90 -15.48
C THR A 73 -16.03 -13.44 -15.94
N PRO A 74 -16.49 -13.11 -17.15
CA PRO A 74 -16.66 -11.71 -17.57
C PRO A 74 -17.67 -10.98 -16.68
N GLY A 75 -17.44 -9.71 -16.40
CA GLY A 75 -18.39 -8.87 -15.65
C GLY A 75 -18.17 -7.37 -15.91
N GLU A 76 -19.15 -6.54 -15.53
CA GLU A 76 -19.12 -5.08 -15.75
C GLU A 76 -18.62 -4.27 -14.53
N SER A 77 -18.28 -4.92 -13.40
CA SER A 77 -18.10 -4.23 -12.10
C SER A 77 -16.66 -4.26 -11.59
N GLY A 78 -15.79 -3.50 -12.25
CA GLY A 78 -14.41 -3.30 -11.83
C GLY A 78 -14.00 -1.90 -12.24
N THR A 79 -13.49 -1.14 -11.28
CA THR A 79 -13.03 0.23 -11.50
C THR A 79 -11.99 0.24 -12.63
N PRO A 80 -12.28 0.85 -13.78
CA PRO A 80 -11.33 0.89 -14.88
C PRO A 80 -10.05 1.60 -14.45
N TYR A 81 -8.90 1.10 -14.89
CA TYR A 81 -7.62 1.77 -14.73
C TYR A 81 -7.22 2.37 -16.08
N GLN A 82 -6.86 3.64 -16.11
CA GLN A 82 -6.40 4.27 -17.34
C GLN A 82 -4.89 4.20 -17.42
N ARG A 83 -4.40 3.55 -18.49
CA ARG A 83 -2.98 3.37 -18.73
C ARG A 83 -2.36 4.64 -19.32
N THR A 84 -1.30 5.13 -18.69
CA THR A 84 -0.51 6.24 -19.25
C THR A 84 0.49 5.68 -20.25
N ALA A 85 0.75 6.40 -21.35
CA ALA A 85 1.71 5.98 -22.38
C ALA A 85 3.16 5.85 -21.85
N GLN A 86 3.41 6.35 -20.63
CA GLN A 86 4.72 6.48 -19.98
C GLN A 86 4.87 5.60 -18.72
N GLU A 87 4.07 4.54 -18.55
CA GLU A 87 4.17 3.67 -17.38
C GLU A 87 5.60 3.13 -17.14
N ARG A 88 6.03 3.16 -15.87
CA ARG A 88 7.38 2.82 -15.40
C ARG A 88 8.51 3.75 -15.85
N GLN A 89 8.20 4.86 -16.52
CA GLN A 89 9.15 5.94 -16.68
C GLN A 89 9.46 6.56 -15.31
N VAL A 90 10.72 6.93 -15.10
CA VAL A 90 11.17 7.65 -13.91
C VAL A 90 10.58 9.06 -13.96
N SER A 91 9.83 9.42 -12.93
CA SER A 91 9.38 10.80 -12.73
C SER A 91 10.50 11.67 -12.17
N ASP A 92 10.29 12.97 -12.17
CA ASP A 92 11.11 13.99 -11.51
C ASP A 92 10.90 14.06 -9.99
N ILE A 93 10.04 13.19 -9.44
CA ILE A 93 9.64 13.21 -8.04
C ILE A 93 10.21 11.99 -7.31
N GLN A 94 10.98 12.26 -6.26
CA GLN A 94 11.40 11.26 -5.30
C GLN A 94 10.54 11.39 -4.02
N PRO A 95 9.67 10.41 -3.70
CA PRO A 95 8.84 10.49 -2.50
C PRO A 95 9.67 10.51 -1.21
N GLN A 96 9.23 11.29 -0.23
CA GLN A 96 9.82 11.33 1.12
C GLN A 96 9.56 10.00 1.85
N LEU A 97 10.62 9.44 2.44
CA LEU A 97 10.58 8.18 3.18
C LEU A 97 10.93 8.41 4.65
N LEU A 98 10.15 7.78 5.52
CA LEU A 98 10.22 8.01 6.96
C LEU A 98 11.08 6.98 7.69
N ASN A 99 11.84 7.44 8.67
CA ASN A 99 12.51 6.59 9.66
C ASN A 99 11.54 6.21 10.78
N ALA A 100 11.73 5.00 11.31
CA ALA A 100 10.95 4.53 12.45
C ALA A 100 11.47 5.15 13.74
N VAL A 101 10.58 5.38 14.70
CA VAL A 101 10.91 5.71 16.09
C VAL A 101 10.58 4.53 17.00
N GLU A 102 11.17 4.53 18.18
CA GLU A 102 10.85 3.59 19.24
C GLU A 102 9.72 4.10 20.13
N GLU A 103 9.11 3.19 20.89
CA GLU A 103 7.95 3.48 21.74
C GLU A 103 8.24 4.58 22.78
N HIS A 104 9.46 4.62 23.35
CA HIS A 104 9.84 5.64 24.32
C HIS A 104 9.81 7.06 23.71
N GLN A 105 10.16 7.21 22.44
CA GLN A 105 10.20 8.49 21.73
C GLN A 105 8.80 8.99 21.33
N VAL A 106 7.79 8.10 21.28
CA VAL A 106 6.43 8.46 20.89
C VAL A 106 5.82 9.46 21.87
N ASN A 107 6.07 9.29 23.17
CA ASN A 107 5.57 10.23 24.18
C ASN A 107 6.19 11.62 24.03
N ASP A 108 7.48 11.70 23.71
CA ASP A 108 8.16 12.97 23.45
C ASP A 108 7.53 13.68 22.25
N LEU A 109 7.33 12.97 21.14
CA LEU A 109 6.70 13.51 19.92
C LEU A 109 5.21 13.88 20.13
N ILE A 110 4.48 13.15 20.97
CA ILE A 110 3.12 13.52 21.37
C ILE A 110 3.12 14.82 22.17
N ASN A 111 4.11 15.06 23.01
CA ASN A 111 4.19 16.27 23.83
C ASN A 111 4.81 17.47 23.13
N ASP A 112 5.58 17.24 22.05
CA ASP A 112 6.26 18.29 21.31
C ASP A 112 5.28 19.12 20.45
N PRO A 113 5.12 20.44 20.67
CA PRO A 113 4.20 21.29 19.91
C PRO A 113 4.63 21.53 18.45
N ASP A 114 5.88 21.25 18.09
CA ASP A 114 6.40 21.41 16.73
C ASP A 114 6.11 20.18 15.84
N TYR A 115 5.62 19.07 16.41
CA TYR A 115 5.21 17.89 15.64
C TYR A 115 3.70 17.76 15.52
N TYR A 116 3.23 17.67 14.28
CA TYR A 116 1.86 17.24 13.96
C TYR A 116 1.82 15.72 13.89
N MET A 117 0.69 15.12 14.25
CA MET A 117 0.49 13.67 14.20
C MET A 117 -0.67 13.29 13.27
N GLN A 118 -0.42 12.36 12.36
CA GLN A 118 -1.41 11.78 11.45
C GLN A 118 -1.50 10.26 11.67
N GLU A 119 -2.64 9.66 11.31
CA GLU A 119 -2.73 8.20 11.17
C GLU A 119 -1.76 7.72 10.09
N LYS A 120 -1.06 6.62 10.37
CA LYS A 120 -0.32 5.89 9.35
C LYS A 120 -1.30 5.00 8.58
N MET A 121 -1.69 5.46 7.39
CA MET A 121 -2.55 4.69 6.49
C MET A 121 -1.82 3.44 5.97
N ASP A 122 -2.49 2.29 5.98
CA ASP A 122 -1.98 1.01 5.50
C ASP A 122 -2.46 0.74 4.07
N GLY A 123 -1.65 1.14 3.10
CA GLY A 123 -2.00 1.03 1.70
C GLY A 123 -0.78 1.03 0.81
N ARG A 124 -0.94 1.64 -0.37
CA ARG A 124 0.15 1.81 -1.33
C ARG A 124 0.38 3.30 -1.56
N ARG A 125 1.59 3.77 -1.24
CA ARG A 125 2.02 5.13 -1.56
C ARG A 125 1.72 5.50 -3.02
N LEU A 126 0.95 6.56 -3.20
CA LEU A 126 0.52 7.06 -4.49
C LEU A 126 0.45 8.58 -4.46
N LEU A 127 1.20 9.22 -5.36
CA LEU A 127 1.03 10.64 -5.63
C LEU A 127 0.14 10.79 -6.86
N ILE A 128 -0.72 11.80 -6.85
CA ILE A 128 -1.51 12.21 -8.02
C ILE A 128 -0.97 13.55 -8.48
N ARG A 129 -0.55 13.59 -9.75
CA ARG A 129 -0.15 14.80 -10.45
C ARG A 129 -1.19 15.15 -11.49
N LYS A 130 -1.77 16.35 -11.39
CA LYS A 130 -2.49 16.99 -12.50
C LYS A 130 -1.63 18.11 -13.07
N GLN A 131 -1.32 18.04 -14.36
CA GLN A 131 -0.52 19.04 -15.03
C GLN A 131 -1.01 19.23 -16.47
N LYS A 132 -1.38 20.45 -16.84
CA LYS A 132 -1.85 20.84 -18.18
C LYS A 132 -2.97 19.92 -18.72
N GLY A 133 -3.88 19.53 -17.84
CA GLY A 133 -5.03 18.66 -18.16
C GLY A 133 -4.72 17.16 -18.16
N GLU A 134 -3.47 16.74 -17.97
CA GLU A 134 -3.10 15.32 -17.82
C GLU A 134 -3.03 14.93 -16.33
N VAL A 135 -3.62 13.78 -15.98
CA VAL A 135 -3.54 13.22 -14.63
C VAL A 135 -2.70 11.95 -14.65
N THR A 136 -1.65 11.91 -13.82
CA THR A 136 -0.71 10.79 -13.72
C THR A 136 -0.51 10.36 -12.27
N GLY A 137 -0.30 9.06 -12.06
CA GLY A 137 0.07 8.49 -10.76
C GLY A 137 1.58 8.33 -10.64
N ILE A 138 2.14 8.55 -9.44
CA ILE A 138 3.55 8.27 -9.14
C ILE A 138 3.60 7.36 -7.91
N ASN A 139 4.31 6.23 -8.02
CA ASN A 139 4.41 5.26 -6.92
C ASN A 139 5.56 5.59 -5.94
N ARG A 140 5.72 4.75 -4.92
CA ARG A 140 6.79 4.82 -3.92
C ARG A 140 8.21 4.95 -4.50
N GLN A 141 8.48 4.33 -5.65
CA GLN A 141 9.80 4.35 -6.31
C GLN A 141 9.99 5.60 -7.19
N GLY A 142 9.03 6.52 -7.25
CA GLY A 142 9.08 7.67 -8.15
C GLY A 142 8.80 7.30 -9.62
N LEU A 143 8.15 6.16 -9.87
CA LEU A 143 7.79 5.71 -11.21
C LEU A 143 6.34 6.07 -11.55
N LEU A 144 6.10 6.42 -12.82
CA LEU A 144 4.75 6.63 -13.33
C LEU A 144 3.94 5.33 -13.32
N VAL A 145 2.69 5.41 -12.86
CA VAL A 145 1.76 4.28 -12.76
C VAL A 145 0.35 4.68 -13.19
N SER A 146 -0.42 3.70 -13.66
CA SER A 146 -1.86 3.86 -13.89
C SER A 146 -2.62 4.22 -12.61
N LEU A 147 -3.72 4.94 -12.79
CA LEU A 147 -4.66 5.34 -11.73
C LEU A 147 -6.04 4.71 -11.95
N PRO A 148 -6.80 4.44 -10.87
CA PRO A 148 -8.24 4.20 -10.97
C PRO A 148 -8.95 5.38 -11.64
N GLU A 149 -9.91 5.10 -12.52
CA GLU A 149 -10.73 6.10 -13.21
C GLU A 149 -11.45 7.09 -12.28
N PRO A 150 -11.98 6.70 -11.09
CA PRO A 150 -12.56 7.65 -10.15
C PRO A 150 -11.56 8.71 -9.68
N LEU A 151 -10.30 8.31 -9.41
CA LEU A 151 -9.26 9.25 -9.01
C LEU A 151 -8.85 10.18 -10.16
N ILE A 152 -8.82 9.68 -11.40
CA ILE A 152 -8.57 10.50 -12.59
C ILE A 152 -9.68 11.52 -12.79
N THR A 153 -10.94 11.08 -12.71
CA THR A 153 -12.12 11.92 -12.90
C THR A 153 -12.15 13.05 -11.88
N GLU A 154 -11.97 12.73 -10.59
CA GLU A 154 -11.97 13.74 -9.53
C GLU A 154 -10.77 14.68 -9.60
N ALA A 155 -9.57 14.16 -9.85
CA ALA A 155 -8.39 14.99 -10.02
C ALA A 155 -8.54 15.95 -11.22
N SER A 156 -9.11 15.48 -12.33
CA SER A 156 -9.35 16.28 -13.54
C SER A 156 -10.37 17.41 -13.31
N ALA A 157 -11.31 17.23 -12.39
CA ALA A 157 -12.31 18.24 -12.04
C ALA A 157 -11.72 19.42 -11.25
N CYS A 158 -10.53 19.25 -10.66
CA CYS A 158 -9.83 20.35 -9.99
C CYS A 158 -9.38 21.38 -11.03
N ALA A 159 -9.77 22.64 -10.85
CA ALA A 159 -9.46 23.70 -11.81
C ALA A 159 -7.96 23.99 -11.93
N VAL A 160 -7.23 23.86 -10.82
CA VAL A 160 -5.79 24.14 -10.76
C VAL A 160 -4.97 22.86 -10.95
N ASP A 161 -3.74 23.02 -11.41
CA ASP A 161 -2.76 21.93 -11.45
C ASP A 161 -2.18 21.70 -10.05
N PHE A 162 -1.73 20.48 -9.77
CA PHE A 162 -1.21 20.12 -8.46
C PHE A 162 -0.36 18.85 -8.50
N LEU A 163 0.44 18.66 -7.45
CA LEU A 163 1.03 17.37 -7.09
C LEU A 163 0.75 17.08 -5.62
N MET A 164 -0.11 16.11 -5.37
CA MET A 164 -0.55 15.71 -4.04
C MET A 164 0.03 14.36 -3.68
N ASP A 165 0.46 14.21 -2.43
CA ASP A 165 1.06 12.99 -1.89
C ASP A 165 0.08 12.29 -0.93
N GLY A 166 -0.11 10.98 -1.11
CA GLY A 166 -1.12 10.22 -0.40
C GLY A 166 -0.85 8.71 -0.33
N GLU A 167 -1.74 8.01 0.34
CA GLU A 167 -1.76 6.54 0.41
C GLU A 167 -3.03 6.02 -0.25
N ALA A 168 -2.89 5.17 -1.27
CA ALA A 168 -4.03 4.54 -1.91
C ALA A 168 -4.49 3.32 -1.11
N ILE A 169 -5.78 3.29 -0.78
CA ILE A 169 -6.49 2.15 -0.19
C ILE A 169 -7.68 1.84 -1.10
N GLY A 170 -7.50 0.81 -1.92
CA GLY A 170 -8.43 0.50 -3.00
C GLY A 170 -8.44 1.57 -4.09
N ASP A 171 -9.61 2.12 -4.37
CA ASP A 171 -9.81 3.24 -5.30
C ASP A 171 -9.91 4.60 -4.59
N HIS A 172 -9.60 4.66 -3.30
CA HIS A 172 -9.52 5.90 -2.52
C HIS A 172 -8.06 6.33 -2.30
N LEU A 173 -7.82 7.63 -2.37
CA LEU A 173 -6.56 8.27 -1.97
C LEU A 173 -6.74 8.96 -0.62
N HIS A 174 -5.90 8.58 0.35
CA HIS A 174 -5.74 9.29 1.62
C HIS A 174 -4.56 10.27 1.52
N ALA A 175 -4.86 11.52 1.19
CA ALA A 175 -3.89 12.59 0.95
C ALA A 175 -3.34 13.18 2.25
N PHE A 176 -2.02 13.38 2.35
CA PHE A 176 -1.38 13.87 3.57
C PHE A 176 -0.30 14.96 3.35
N ASP A 177 0.00 15.33 2.10
CA ASP A 177 0.91 16.45 1.77
C ASP A 177 0.61 17.00 0.37
N LEU A 178 1.07 18.22 0.08
CA LEU A 178 0.95 18.88 -1.23
C LEU A 178 2.30 19.46 -1.62
N LEU A 179 2.77 19.15 -2.82
CA LEU A 179 4.13 19.46 -3.27
C LEU A 179 4.15 20.55 -4.35
N PHE A 180 3.12 20.60 -5.19
CA PHE A 180 2.94 21.65 -6.21
C PHE A 180 1.50 22.15 -6.16
N LEU A 181 1.33 23.45 -6.39
CA LEU A 181 0.03 24.10 -6.51
C LEU A 181 0.08 25.10 -7.68
N GLY A 182 -0.68 24.84 -8.73
CA GLY A 182 -0.50 25.52 -10.01
C GLY A 182 0.91 25.29 -10.56
N ASP A 183 1.59 26.39 -10.88
CA ASP A 183 2.98 26.38 -11.36
C ASP A 183 4.02 26.51 -10.22
N GLU A 184 3.59 26.68 -8.96
CA GLU A 184 4.50 26.82 -7.83
C GLU A 184 4.95 25.47 -7.27
N ASP A 185 6.28 25.30 -7.14
CA ASP A 185 6.89 24.25 -6.33
C ASP A 185 6.94 24.69 -4.86
N ILE A 186 6.07 24.11 -4.05
CA ILE A 186 5.94 24.45 -2.63
C ILE A 186 6.68 23.45 -1.72
N ARG A 187 7.53 22.57 -2.27
CA ARG A 187 8.32 21.61 -1.45
C ARG A 187 9.24 22.31 -0.46
N GLY A 188 9.70 23.53 -0.78
CA GLY A 188 10.52 24.36 0.11
C GLY A 188 9.75 24.97 1.30
N ASN A 189 8.41 25.02 1.23
CA ASN A 189 7.57 25.63 2.27
C ASN A 189 7.50 24.74 3.51
N ARG A 190 7.09 25.33 4.64
CA ARG A 190 6.88 24.60 5.91
C ARG A 190 5.79 23.55 5.73
N TYR A 191 5.92 22.40 6.38
CA TYR A 191 4.87 21.36 6.33
C TYR A 191 3.49 21.91 6.73
N ALA A 192 3.42 22.79 7.73
CA ALA A 192 2.16 23.43 8.14
C ALA A 192 1.50 24.22 6.99
N GLU A 193 2.29 24.93 6.18
CA GLU A 193 1.80 25.68 5.03
C GLU A 193 1.33 24.73 3.93
N ARG A 194 2.10 23.69 3.60
CA ARG A 194 1.72 22.68 2.60
C ARG A 194 0.44 21.93 3.01
N TYR A 195 0.29 21.61 4.29
CA TYR A 195 -0.93 20.98 4.83
C TYR A 195 -2.14 21.92 4.73
N LEU A 196 -1.97 23.23 5.00
CA LEU A 196 -3.02 24.23 4.81
C LEU A 196 -3.40 24.37 3.33
N HIS A 197 -2.41 24.39 2.42
CA HIS A 197 -2.67 24.41 0.98
C HIS A 197 -3.41 23.16 0.51
N LEU A 198 -3.06 21.97 1.02
CA LEU A 198 -3.78 20.73 0.73
C LEU A 198 -5.26 20.84 1.15
N MET A 199 -5.51 21.32 2.38
CA MET A 199 -6.86 21.50 2.90
C MET A 199 -7.68 22.45 2.03
N ASN A 200 -7.11 23.59 1.64
CA ASN A 200 -7.76 24.57 0.77
C ASN A 200 -8.00 24.03 -0.65
N LEU A 201 -7.04 23.29 -1.21
CA LEU A 201 -7.16 22.65 -2.51
C LEU A 201 -8.32 21.67 -2.51
N LEU A 202 -8.39 20.78 -1.52
CA LEU A 202 -9.47 19.79 -1.43
C LEU A 202 -10.84 20.47 -1.20
N ALA A 203 -10.89 21.57 -0.44
CA ALA A 203 -12.11 22.37 -0.29
C ALA A 203 -12.57 23.06 -1.59
N SER A 204 -11.72 23.17 -2.62
CA SER A 204 -12.01 23.91 -3.85
C SER A 204 -12.75 23.10 -4.93
N PHE A 205 -12.88 21.78 -4.78
CA PHE A 205 -13.58 20.94 -5.76
C PHE A 205 -14.31 19.78 -5.09
N GLN A 206 -15.25 19.18 -5.79
CA GLN A 206 -16.00 18.02 -5.30
C GLN A 206 -15.17 16.75 -5.48
N HIS A 207 -15.01 15.99 -4.39
CA HIS A 207 -14.31 14.73 -4.38
C HIS A 207 -14.95 13.76 -3.37
N ARG A 208 -14.98 12.46 -3.72
CA ARG A 208 -15.50 11.36 -2.90
C ARG A 208 -14.43 10.28 -2.69
N HIS A 209 -13.51 10.15 -3.64
CA HIS A 209 -12.42 9.17 -3.60
C HIS A 209 -11.11 9.76 -3.06
N ILE A 210 -11.00 11.08 -2.95
CA ILE A 210 -9.84 11.74 -2.31
C ILE A 210 -10.26 12.19 -0.90
N THR A 211 -9.51 11.82 0.13
CA THR A 211 -9.77 12.20 1.53
C THR A 211 -8.49 12.71 2.18
N MET A 212 -8.54 13.87 2.83
CA MET A 212 -7.41 14.37 3.61
C MET A 212 -7.21 13.54 4.88
N VAL A 213 -5.97 13.18 5.20
CA VAL A 213 -5.61 12.56 6.48
C VAL A 213 -5.54 13.66 7.56
N PRO A 214 -6.42 13.63 8.58
CA PRO A 214 -6.46 14.69 9.59
C PRO A 214 -5.18 14.71 10.45
N SER A 215 -4.60 15.89 10.64
CA SER A 215 -3.51 16.13 11.58
C SER A 215 -4.04 16.52 12.96
N GLN A 216 -3.43 15.97 14.00
CA GLN A 216 -3.60 16.40 15.39
C GLN A 216 -2.41 17.28 15.79
N PHE A 217 -2.71 18.40 16.45
CA PHE A 217 -1.73 19.46 16.70
C PHE A 217 -1.31 19.52 18.17
N THR A 218 -2.27 19.46 19.10
CA THR A 218 -2.00 19.62 20.54
C THR A 218 -1.66 18.27 21.18
N ALA A 219 -0.92 18.30 22.30
CA ALA A 219 -0.60 17.06 23.02
C ALA A 219 -1.84 16.28 23.51
N PRO A 220 -2.89 16.93 24.06
CA PRO A 220 -4.14 16.23 24.39
C PRO A 220 -4.79 15.55 23.19
N ASP A 221 -4.90 16.24 22.05
CA ASP A 221 -5.51 15.69 20.84
C ASP A 221 -4.68 14.54 20.27
N LYS A 222 -3.35 14.71 20.22
CA LYS A 222 -2.41 13.66 19.80
C LYS A 222 -2.55 12.42 20.68
N ARG A 223 -2.62 12.59 22.00
CA ARG A 223 -2.75 11.47 22.95
C ARG A 223 -4.08 10.75 22.80
N ALA A 224 -5.19 11.49 22.71
CA ALA A 224 -6.53 10.92 22.52
C ALA A 224 -6.61 10.14 21.20
N HIS A 225 -6.08 10.72 20.12
CA HIS A 225 -6.08 10.10 18.80
C HIS A 225 -5.16 8.88 18.73
N HIS A 226 -3.98 8.91 19.36
CA HIS A 226 -3.10 7.73 19.46
C HIS A 226 -3.82 6.54 20.11
N VAL A 227 -4.50 6.76 21.24
CA VAL A 227 -5.29 5.71 21.92
C VAL A 227 -6.44 5.22 21.03
N LEU A 228 -7.12 6.13 20.33
CA LEU A 228 -8.19 5.78 19.38
C LEU A 228 -7.64 4.86 18.27
N LEU A 229 -6.52 5.22 17.65
CA LEU A 229 -5.93 4.46 16.55
C LEU A 229 -5.50 3.06 17.00
N GLN A 230 -4.94 2.92 18.21
CA GLN A 230 -4.63 1.60 18.79
C GLN A 230 -5.88 0.74 18.98
N LYS A 231 -6.97 1.32 19.53
CA LYS A 231 -8.26 0.61 19.71
C LYS A 231 -8.89 0.17 18.40
N ARG A 232 -8.69 0.93 17.32
CA ARG A 232 -9.18 0.63 15.97
C ARG A 232 -8.24 -0.28 15.19
N HIS A 233 -7.12 -0.68 15.79
CA HIS A 233 -6.09 -1.49 15.15
C HIS A 233 -5.52 -0.89 13.87
N ALA A 234 -5.43 0.45 13.81
CA ALA A 234 -4.71 1.13 12.74
C ALA A 234 -3.23 0.71 12.70
N GLU A 235 -2.55 0.92 11.57
CA GLU A 235 -1.15 0.49 11.43
C GLU A 235 -0.21 1.26 12.37
N GLY A 236 -0.49 2.53 12.62
CA GLY A 236 0.34 3.37 13.46
C GLY A 236 0.08 4.85 13.31
N VAL A 237 1.10 5.64 13.62
CA VAL A 237 1.11 7.10 13.50
C VAL A 237 2.33 7.59 12.74
N VAL A 238 2.17 8.75 12.12
CA VAL A 238 3.23 9.53 11.48
C VAL A 238 3.33 10.87 12.18
N PHE A 239 4.53 11.25 12.59
CA PHE A 239 4.86 12.56 13.15
C PHE A 239 5.59 13.39 12.10
N LYS A 240 5.20 14.65 11.91
CA LYS A 240 5.82 15.57 10.95
C LYS A 240 6.12 16.90 11.64
N HIS A 241 7.37 17.33 11.56
CA HIS A 241 7.81 18.62 12.07
C HIS A 241 7.17 19.72 11.22
N ARG A 242 6.41 20.62 11.87
CA ARG A 242 5.56 21.62 11.22
C ARG A 242 6.34 22.59 10.33
N ASP A 243 7.61 22.83 10.63
CA ASP A 243 8.47 23.80 9.91
C ASP A 243 9.33 23.17 8.82
N ALA A 244 9.27 21.86 8.65
CA ALA A 244 10.19 21.19 7.76
C ALA A 244 9.78 21.29 6.29
N PRO A 245 10.75 21.52 5.37
CA PRO A 245 10.52 21.35 3.94
C PRO A 245 10.30 19.87 3.60
N TYR A 246 9.80 19.62 2.40
CA TYR A 246 9.73 18.28 1.83
C TYR A 246 11.08 17.88 1.24
N THR A 247 11.70 16.84 1.80
CA THR A 247 12.93 16.25 1.28
C THR A 247 12.65 14.84 0.77
N GLY A 248 12.89 14.61 -0.52
CA GLY A 248 12.73 13.30 -1.14
C GLY A 248 13.73 12.27 -0.62
N GLY A 249 13.33 11.00 -0.66
CA GLY A 249 14.16 9.89 -0.18
C GLY A 249 14.11 9.70 1.33
N ARG A 250 14.99 8.82 1.84
CA ARG A 250 15.07 8.49 3.27
C ARG A 250 16.25 9.23 3.92
N PRO A 251 16.04 10.00 5.00
CA PRO A 251 17.14 10.54 5.80
C PRO A 251 18.00 9.43 6.40
N ALA A 252 19.31 9.65 6.55
CA ALA A 252 20.24 8.65 7.09
C ALA A 252 19.87 8.19 8.51
N SER A 253 19.41 9.12 9.35
CA SER A 253 18.87 8.86 10.68
C SER A 253 17.86 9.95 11.04
N GLY A 254 16.87 9.61 11.87
CA GLY A 254 15.81 10.53 12.28
C GLY A 254 15.13 11.22 11.09
N GLY A 255 15.16 12.55 11.09
CA GLY A 255 14.59 13.40 10.05
C GLY A 255 13.27 14.04 10.48
N PRO A 256 12.76 15.00 9.69
CA PRO A 256 11.62 15.81 10.08
C PRO A 256 10.28 15.06 10.05
N ALA A 257 10.25 13.86 9.47
CA ALA A 257 9.06 13.04 9.41
C ALA A 257 9.40 11.61 9.85
N LEU A 258 8.67 11.15 10.87
CA LEU A 258 8.95 9.94 11.64
C LEU A 258 7.70 9.08 11.70
N LYS A 259 7.85 7.77 11.85
CA LYS A 259 6.71 6.85 11.97
C LYS A 259 6.85 5.91 13.15
N PHE A 260 5.73 5.57 13.75
CA PHE A 260 5.63 4.50 14.73
C PHE A 260 4.52 3.55 14.30
N LYS A 261 4.85 2.27 14.12
CA LYS A 261 3.86 1.23 13.86
C LYS A 261 3.43 0.61 15.19
N PHE A 262 2.13 0.39 15.36
CA PHE A 262 1.61 -0.32 16.52
C PHE A 262 1.85 -1.81 16.45
N TYR A 263 2.09 -2.35 15.27
CA TYR A 263 2.39 -3.75 15.06
C TYR A 263 3.31 -3.94 13.86
N GLU A 264 3.91 -5.12 13.81
CA GLU A 264 4.59 -5.64 12.65
C GLU A 264 3.84 -6.84 12.09
N THR A 265 4.27 -7.32 10.94
CA THR A 265 3.70 -8.47 10.24
C THR A 265 4.84 -9.33 9.71
N ALA A 266 4.70 -10.63 9.84
CA ALA A 266 5.70 -11.61 9.46
C ALA A 266 5.04 -12.90 9.02
N SER A 267 5.71 -13.63 8.12
CA SER A 267 5.30 -14.93 7.64
C SER A 267 5.97 -16.04 8.45
N PHE A 268 5.17 -16.96 8.97
CA PHE A 268 5.61 -18.05 9.86
C PHE A 268 5.24 -19.41 9.28
N LEU A 269 6.02 -20.42 9.63
CA LEU A 269 5.72 -21.81 9.36
C LEU A 269 4.85 -22.40 10.48
N VAL A 270 3.79 -23.09 10.09
CA VAL A 270 2.98 -23.88 11.02
C VAL A 270 3.74 -25.16 11.38
N SER A 271 4.29 -25.23 12.58
CA SER A 271 5.05 -26.41 13.03
C SER A 271 4.18 -27.49 13.65
N ARG A 272 3.05 -27.11 14.26
CA ARG A 272 2.11 -28.02 14.93
C ARG A 272 0.73 -27.40 15.07
N ILE A 273 -0.31 -28.23 14.96
CA ILE A 273 -1.70 -27.85 15.27
C ILE A 273 -1.97 -28.25 16.74
N ASN A 274 -2.55 -27.34 17.53
CA ASN A 274 -2.87 -27.59 18.94
C ASN A 274 -4.27 -28.23 19.10
N GLU A 275 -4.57 -28.71 20.31
CA GLU A 275 -5.91 -29.23 20.65
C GLU A 275 -6.96 -28.12 20.61
N GLN A 276 -6.62 -26.95 21.14
CA GLN A 276 -7.41 -25.74 20.95
C GLN A 276 -7.19 -25.17 19.55
N ARG A 277 -8.08 -24.29 19.09
CA ARG A 277 -8.06 -23.70 17.74
C ARG A 277 -6.92 -22.69 17.56
N SER A 278 -5.68 -23.16 17.68
CA SER A 278 -4.43 -22.42 17.56
C SER A 278 -3.34 -23.29 16.95
N VAL A 279 -2.28 -22.65 16.47
CA VAL A 279 -1.13 -23.33 15.87
C VAL A 279 0.18 -22.81 16.45
N ASN A 280 1.20 -23.67 16.47
CA ASN A 280 2.57 -23.28 16.80
C ASN A 280 3.22 -22.63 15.58
N LEU A 281 3.85 -21.49 15.83
CA LEU A 281 4.61 -20.73 14.85
C LEU A 281 6.08 -21.10 14.95
N SER A 282 6.75 -21.11 13.81
CA SER A 282 8.19 -21.31 13.72
C SER A 282 8.80 -20.50 12.59
N LEU A 283 10.10 -20.24 12.70
CA LEU A 283 10.91 -19.51 11.72
C LEU A 283 12.19 -20.27 11.42
N LEU A 284 12.86 -19.90 10.34
CA LEU A 284 14.17 -20.39 9.96
C LEU A 284 15.27 -19.50 10.53
N ARG A 285 16.22 -20.11 11.22
CA ARG A 285 17.54 -19.54 11.51
C ARG A 285 18.55 -20.38 10.75
N ASP A 286 19.09 -19.79 9.68
CA ASP A 286 19.87 -20.51 8.67
C ASP A 286 19.06 -21.68 8.08
N THR A 287 19.46 -22.92 8.36
CA THR A 287 18.76 -24.14 7.93
C THR A 287 17.87 -24.75 9.02
N GLN A 288 17.96 -24.24 10.26
CA GLN A 288 17.25 -24.79 11.41
C GLN A 288 15.91 -24.09 11.64
N THR A 289 14.90 -24.87 12.05
CA THR A 289 13.60 -24.32 12.42
C THR A 289 13.58 -24.03 13.92
N VAL A 290 13.29 -22.78 14.29
CA VAL A 290 13.21 -22.30 15.68
C VAL A 290 11.77 -21.94 16.05
N PRO A 291 11.34 -22.15 17.30
CA PRO A 291 9.99 -21.79 17.73
C PRO A 291 9.80 -20.27 17.74
N ALA A 292 8.57 -19.82 17.47
CA ALA A 292 8.19 -18.42 17.46
C ALA A 292 6.88 -18.14 18.22
N GLY A 293 6.42 -19.07 19.07
CA GLY A 293 5.21 -18.93 19.87
C GLY A 293 3.98 -19.60 19.24
N ASN A 294 2.78 -19.14 19.61
CA ASN A 294 1.50 -19.70 19.16
C ASN A 294 0.57 -18.59 18.70
N VAL A 295 -0.32 -18.88 17.76
CA VAL A 295 -1.40 -17.95 17.34
C VAL A 295 -2.75 -18.65 17.32
N THR A 296 -3.77 -17.97 17.83
CA THR A 296 -5.17 -18.42 17.77
C THR A 296 -5.72 -18.22 16.36
N ILE A 297 -6.42 -19.22 15.83
CA ILE A 297 -7.06 -19.16 14.52
C ILE A 297 -8.53 -18.74 14.69
N PRO A 298 -8.92 -17.56 14.17
CA PRO A 298 -10.29 -17.09 14.28
C PRO A 298 -11.32 -18.06 13.66
N PRO A 299 -12.57 -18.09 14.14
CA PRO A 299 -13.62 -19.00 13.64
C PRO A 299 -13.90 -18.86 12.13
N ASN A 300 -13.73 -17.66 11.57
CA ASN A 300 -13.94 -17.35 10.16
C ASN A 300 -12.78 -17.77 9.23
N HIS A 301 -11.72 -18.38 9.76
CA HIS A 301 -10.60 -18.92 8.96
C HIS A 301 -10.49 -20.43 9.12
N ALA A 302 -10.22 -21.16 8.03
CA ALA A 302 -9.81 -22.56 8.14
C ALA A 302 -8.52 -22.69 8.98
N VAL A 303 -8.42 -23.76 9.79
CA VAL A 303 -7.20 -24.07 10.54
C VAL A 303 -6.13 -24.52 9.52
N PRO A 304 -4.96 -23.86 9.45
CA PRO A 304 -3.91 -24.21 8.50
C PRO A 304 -3.26 -25.56 8.87
N SER A 305 -2.74 -26.26 7.86
CA SER A 305 -2.08 -27.54 8.04
C SER A 305 -0.64 -27.37 8.52
N GLN A 306 -0.08 -28.41 9.14
CA GLN A 306 1.35 -28.44 9.43
C GLN A 306 2.16 -28.29 8.14
N GLY A 307 3.14 -27.38 8.13
CA GLY A 307 3.95 -27.02 6.97
C GLY A 307 3.40 -25.83 6.17
N ASP A 308 2.15 -25.43 6.36
CA ASP A 308 1.60 -24.22 5.74
C ASP A 308 2.35 -22.98 6.22
N ILE A 309 2.40 -21.96 5.36
CA ILE A 309 2.90 -20.63 5.69
C ILE A 309 1.72 -19.73 6.02
N VAL A 310 1.84 -18.96 7.11
CA VAL A 310 0.80 -18.08 7.60
C VAL A 310 1.34 -16.69 7.84
N GLU A 311 0.54 -15.68 7.52
CA GLU A 311 0.84 -14.29 7.83
C GLU A 311 0.28 -13.95 9.21
N VAL A 312 1.12 -13.39 10.08
CA VAL A 312 0.76 -13.05 11.45
C VAL A 312 1.19 -11.64 11.75
N ARG A 313 0.25 -10.88 12.29
CA ARG A 313 0.50 -9.58 12.90
C ARG A 313 0.94 -9.75 14.34
N TYR A 314 1.90 -8.99 14.82
CA TYR A 314 2.41 -9.08 16.21
C TYR A 314 2.97 -7.73 16.67
N LEU A 315 3.13 -7.51 17.97
CA LEU A 315 3.67 -6.23 18.47
C LEU A 315 5.20 -6.18 18.40
N TYR A 316 5.85 -7.22 18.93
CA TYR A 316 7.30 -7.41 18.93
C TYR A 316 7.63 -8.88 19.24
N ALA A 317 8.88 -9.29 19.05
CA ALA A 317 9.42 -10.56 19.49
C ALA A 317 10.31 -10.38 20.73
N PHE A 318 10.34 -11.36 21.62
CA PHE A 318 11.25 -11.36 22.77
C PHE A 318 12.67 -11.81 22.35
N PRO A 319 13.73 -11.01 22.59
CA PRO A 319 15.10 -11.36 22.19
C PRO A 319 15.57 -12.74 22.69
N GLU A 320 15.14 -13.13 23.89
CA GLU A 320 15.60 -14.33 24.59
C GLU A 320 15.00 -15.61 23.98
N SER A 321 13.77 -15.54 23.47
CA SER A 321 13.02 -16.70 23.00
C SER A 321 12.73 -16.71 21.50
N GLY A 322 12.71 -15.54 20.86
CA GLY A 322 12.20 -15.36 19.49
C GLY A 322 10.68 -15.46 19.38
N CYS A 323 9.96 -15.66 20.49
CA CYS A 323 8.50 -15.74 20.49
C CYS A 323 7.87 -14.37 20.24
N VAL A 324 6.84 -14.33 19.39
CA VAL A 324 6.09 -13.10 19.13
C VAL A 324 5.07 -12.81 20.23
N TYR A 325 4.88 -11.53 20.53
CA TYR A 325 3.94 -11.03 21.53
C TYR A 325 2.65 -10.51 20.89
N GLN A 326 1.51 -10.92 21.47
CA GLN A 326 0.14 -10.65 21.00
C GLN A 326 -0.07 -10.92 19.50
N PRO A 327 0.19 -12.16 19.02
CA PRO A 327 0.00 -12.50 17.62
C PRO A 327 -1.48 -12.53 17.22
N VAL A 328 -1.77 -12.04 16.01
CA VAL A 328 -3.08 -12.08 15.35
C VAL A 328 -2.91 -12.69 13.97
N TYR A 329 -3.63 -13.78 13.71
CA TYR A 329 -3.62 -14.47 12.43
C TYR A 329 -4.28 -13.62 11.33
N LEU A 330 -3.58 -13.41 10.22
CA LEU A 330 -4.10 -12.66 9.06
C LEU A 330 -4.56 -13.59 7.92
N GLY A 331 -3.94 -14.76 7.77
CA GLY A 331 -4.30 -15.71 6.72
C GLY A 331 -3.18 -16.66 6.36
N ARG A 332 -3.50 -17.64 5.50
CA ARG A 332 -2.51 -18.51 4.88
C ARG A 332 -1.88 -17.80 3.68
N ARG A 333 -0.59 -18.02 3.44
CA ARG A 333 0.17 -17.55 2.29
C ARG A 333 0.57 -18.74 1.44
N ASP A 334 0.08 -18.80 0.20
CA ASP A 334 0.41 -19.81 -0.81
C ASP A 334 1.32 -19.27 -1.92
N ASP A 335 1.66 -17.98 -1.84
CA ASP A 335 2.42 -17.22 -2.82
C ASP A 335 3.91 -17.03 -2.47
N ILE A 336 4.36 -17.57 -1.33
CA ILE A 336 5.73 -17.45 -0.86
C ILE A 336 6.33 -18.79 -0.47
N GLU A 337 7.64 -18.88 -0.60
CA GLU A 337 8.43 -20.08 -0.29
C GLU A 337 8.82 -20.14 1.19
N ARG A 338 9.11 -21.36 1.67
CA ARG A 338 9.56 -21.61 3.06
C ARG A 338 10.74 -20.73 3.48
N SER A 339 11.66 -20.44 2.55
CA SER A 339 12.83 -19.60 2.77
C SER A 339 12.49 -18.15 3.15
N ALA A 340 11.27 -17.68 2.87
CA ALA A 340 10.81 -16.36 3.30
C ALA A 340 10.57 -16.29 4.82
N CYS A 341 10.28 -17.41 5.47
CA CYS A 341 9.97 -17.47 6.90
C CYS A 341 11.23 -17.48 7.79
N HIS A 342 12.08 -16.46 7.71
CA HIS A 342 13.36 -16.40 8.44
C HIS A 342 13.32 -15.43 9.63
N VAL A 343 14.15 -15.65 10.65
CA VAL A 343 14.16 -14.83 11.89
C VAL A 343 14.50 -13.35 11.67
N GLY A 344 15.18 -13.02 10.57
CA GLY A 344 15.55 -11.64 10.24
C GLY A 344 14.36 -10.70 9.97
N GLN A 345 13.16 -11.25 9.78
CA GLN A 345 11.93 -10.47 9.65
C GLN A 345 11.37 -9.97 10.99
N LEU A 346 11.85 -10.51 12.12
CA LEU A 346 11.31 -10.17 13.43
C LEU A 346 11.79 -8.80 13.90
N LYS A 347 10.84 -7.98 14.35
CA LYS A 347 11.15 -6.82 15.18
C LYS A 347 11.19 -7.24 16.64
N PHE A 348 12.37 -7.15 17.25
CA PHE A 348 12.56 -7.46 18.65
C PHE A 348 12.15 -6.30 19.56
N LYS A 349 11.73 -6.64 20.78
CA LYS A 349 11.49 -5.65 21.84
C LYS A 349 12.82 -4.94 22.14
N ALA A 350 12.80 -3.61 22.17
CA ALA A 350 13.96 -2.83 22.60
C ALA A 350 14.31 -3.18 24.05
N ALA A 351 15.60 -3.20 24.38
CA ALA A 351 16.04 -3.31 25.77
C ALA A 351 15.55 -2.08 26.54
N ALA A 352 14.98 -2.30 27.72
CA ALA A 352 14.44 -1.25 28.58
C ALA A 352 15.54 -0.37 29.19
#